data_AF-A0A962ZK95-F1
#
_entry.id   AF-A0A962ZK95-F1
#
_cell.length_a   1.000
_cell.length_b   1.000
_cell.length_c   1.000
_cell.angle_alpha   90.00
_cell.angle_beta   90.00
_cell.angle_gamma   90.00
#
_symmetry.space_group_name_H-M   'P 1'
#
loop_
_entity.id
_entity.type
_entity.pdbx_description
1 polymer ?
#
loop_
_entity_poly.entity_id
_entity_poly.type
_entity_poly.pdbx_seq_one_letter_code
_entity_poly.pdbx_strand_id
1 'polypeptide(L)'
;MELVAEGLQSVTSGGIVTSSGRAIEADVIIYCTGYQVLDFDRIAVEGLAGRVLAEEMAQAPLAYKGIAAPGFPNYFFAAGPNGLAINVSYFTNIERNVRTIVSLLSEMRRADIAAIDVRPEVNAAYNAQLAERFERYSWGSSSCNSYYRTETGHAPFLFPGGFKDYAKLHEACSLADFQPV
;
A
#
# COMPACT_ATOMS: atom_id res chain seq x y z
N MET A 1 -37.29 -5.49 -6.75
CA MET A 1 -35.89 -5.46 -6.26
C MET A 1 -35.67 -6.73 -5.48
N GLU A 2 -34.66 -7.51 -5.85
CA GLU A 2 -34.35 -8.80 -5.25
C GLU A 2 -32.88 -8.80 -4.83
N LEU A 3 -32.56 -9.35 -3.66
CA LEU A 3 -31.20 -9.65 -3.25
C LEU A 3 -30.93 -11.13 -3.55
N VAL A 4 -29.91 -11.39 -4.37
CA VAL A 4 -29.46 -12.75 -4.69
C VAL A 4 -28.19 -13.03 -3.89
N ALA A 5 -28.33 -13.78 -2.79
CA ALA A 5 -27.22 -14.11 -1.87
C ALA A 5 -26.45 -15.37 -2.31
N GLU A 6 -26.09 -15.44 -3.59
CA GLU A 6 -25.41 -16.58 -4.22
C GLU A 6 -24.21 -16.10 -5.05
N GLY A 7 -23.24 -16.99 -5.34
CA GLY A 7 -22.13 -16.67 -6.22
C GLY A 7 -22.56 -16.57 -7.69
N LEU A 8 -21.79 -15.85 -8.50
CA LEU A 8 -21.92 -15.87 -9.96
C LEU A 8 -21.20 -17.11 -10.51
N GLN A 9 -21.89 -17.96 -11.26
CA GLN A 9 -21.28 -19.09 -11.96
C GLN A 9 -20.81 -18.71 -13.36
N SER A 10 -21.68 -18.10 -14.15
CA SER A 10 -21.35 -17.66 -15.52
C SER A 10 -22.26 -16.53 -15.99
N VAL A 11 -21.75 -15.78 -16.97
CA VAL A 11 -22.56 -14.85 -17.77
C VAL A 11 -22.95 -15.56 -19.06
N THR A 12 -24.21 -15.41 -19.45
CA THR A 12 -24.78 -15.98 -20.68
C THR A 12 -25.27 -14.85 -21.58
N SER A 13 -25.68 -15.17 -22.80
CA SER A 13 -26.27 -14.19 -23.71
C SER A 13 -27.59 -13.60 -23.21
N GLY A 14 -28.30 -14.26 -22.28
CA GLY A 14 -29.57 -13.79 -21.73
C GLY A 14 -29.48 -13.17 -20.33
N GLY A 15 -28.31 -13.20 -19.69
CA GLY A 15 -28.14 -12.74 -18.31
C GLY A 15 -27.08 -13.53 -17.55
N ILE A 16 -27.39 -14.00 -16.34
CA ILE A 16 -26.45 -14.71 -15.46
C ILE A 16 -26.97 -16.06 -14.98
N VAL A 17 -26.05 -16.95 -14.62
CA VAL A 17 -26.34 -18.18 -13.89
C VAL A 17 -25.69 -18.11 -12.52
N THR A 18 -26.47 -18.31 -11.46
CA THR A 18 -25.96 -18.34 -10.08
C THR A 18 -25.25 -19.66 -9.78
N SER A 19 -24.51 -19.73 -8.68
CA SER A 19 -23.82 -20.95 -8.22
C SER A 19 -24.75 -22.13 -7.92
N SER A 20 -26.05 -21.90 -7.72
CA SER A 20 -27.05 -22.98 -7.58
C SER A 20 -27.63 -23.46 -8.93
N GLY A 21 -27.24 -22.83 -10.04
CA GLY A 21 -27.76 -23.11 -11.38
C GLY A 21 -29.01 -22.31 -11.76
N ARG A 22 -29.48 -21.37 -10.91
CA ARG A 22 -30.60 -20.50 -11.24
C ARG A 22 -30.21 -19.53 -12.37
N ALA A 23 -31.00 -19.51 -13.44
CA ALA A 23 -30.88 -18.51 -14.49
C ALA A 23 -31.63 -17.23 -14.11
N ILE A 24 -30.99 -16.08 -14.30
CA ILE A 24 -31.58 -14.76 -14.10
C ILE A 24 -31.38 -13.98 -15.40
N GLU A 25 -32.47 -13.62 -16.04
CA GLU A 25 -32.43 -12.80 -17.25
C GLU A 25 -32.07 -11.35 -16.91
N ALA A 26 -31.20 -10.75 -17.72
CA ALA A 26 -30.76 -9.37 -17.55
C ALA A 26 -30.33 -8.77 -18.89
N ASP A 27 -30.85 -7.58 -19.20
CA ASP A 27 -30.43 -6.79 -20.37
C ASP A 27 -29.09 -6.06 -20.13
N VAL A 28 -28.77 -5.78 -18.85
CA VAL A 28 -27.59 -5.01 -18.44
C VAL A 28 -26.95 -5.65 -17.20
N ILE A 29 -25.63 -5.81 -17.23
CA ILE A 29 -24.82 -6.30 -16.12
C ILE A 29 -23.82 -5.20 -15.73
N ILE A 30 -23.82 -4.82 -14.44
CA ILE A 30 -22.90 -3.81 -13.89
C ILE A 30 -21.91 -4.53 -12.95
N TYR A 31 -20.62 -4.46 -13.27
CA TYR A 31 -19.56 -5.05 -12.45
C TYR A 31 -19.16 -4.10 -11.31
N CYS A 32 -19.67 -4.37 -10.11
CA CYS A 32 -19.29 -3.68 -8.88
C CYS A 32 -18.27 -4.51 -8.06
N THR A 33 -17.27 -5.10 -8.71
CA THR A 33 -16.33 -6.08 -8.13
C THR A 33 -15.14 -5.47 -7.37
N GLY A 34 -15.05 -4.15 -7.30
CA GLY A 34 -13.97 -3.45 -6.61
C GLY A 34 -12.68 -3.34 -7.45
N TYR A 35 -11.53 -3.25 -6.78
CA TYR A 35 -10.21 -3.03 -7.38
C TYR A 35 -9.15 -3.92 -6.74
N GLN A 36 -8.14 -4.30 -7.51
CA GLN A 36 -6.88 -4.81 -6.97
C GLN A 36 -6.03 -3.64 -6.52
N VAL A 37 -5.63 -3.62 -5.25
CA VAL A 37 -4.85 -2.51 -4.68
C VAL A 37 -3.37 -2.85 -4.49
N LEU A 38 -3.01 -4.13 -4.50
CA LEU A 38 -1.61 -4.61 -4.42
C LEU A 38 -1.09 -4.94 -5.82
N ASP A 39 -1.10 -3.96 -6.73
CA ASP A 39 -0.75 -4.09 -8.14
C ASP A 39 0.60 -3.41 -8.46
N PHE A 40 1.66 -3.83 -7.75
CA PHE A 40 3.02 -3.30 -7.92
C PHE A 40 3.72 -3.76 -9.22
N ASP A 41 3.11 -4.64 -10.00
CA ASP A 41 3.61 -5.22 -11.24
C ASP A 41 3.18 -4.45 -12.51
N ARG A 42 2.34 -3.42 -12.37
CA ARG A 42 1.87 -2.60 -13.50
C ARG A 42 2.99 -1.86 -14.22
N ILE A 43 4.05 -1.53 -13.49
CA ILE A 43 5.24 -0.86 -14.00
C ILE A 43 6.42 -1.71 -13.57
N ALA A 44 7.24 -2.11 -14.54
CA ALA A 44 8.50 -2.77 -14.24
C ALA A 44 9.44 -1.77 -13.54
N VAL A 45 9.74 -2.04 -12.27
CA VAL A 45 10.68 -1.24 -11.48
C VAL A 45 11.80 -2.15 -11.00
N GLU A 46 13.00 -1.89 -11.51
CA GLU A 46 14.23 -2.58 -11.14
C GLU A 46 15.05 -1.71 -10.18
N GLY A 47 15.54 -2.34 -9.12
CA GLY A 47 16.38 -1.76 -8.09
C GLY A 47 17.84 -2.21 -8.20
N LEU A 48 18.60 -1.95 -7.14
CA LEU A 48 20.00 -2.37 -7.04
C LEU A 48 20.12 -3.90 -7.08
N ALA A 49 21.25 -4.37 -7.60
CA ALA A 49 21.59 -5.80 -7.66
C ALA A 49 20.50 -6.70 -8.27
N GLY A 50 19.72 -6.17 -9.23
CA GLY A 50 18.69 -6.93 -9.94
C GLY A 50 17.39 -7.15 -9.15
N ARG A 51 17.17 -6.40 -8.07
CA ARG A 51 15.91 -6.43 -7.31
C ARG A 51 14.73 -5.99 -8.17
N VAL A 52 13.58 -6.66 -8.03
CA VAL A 52 12.35 -6.31 -8.74
C VAL A 52 11.30 -5.88 -7.71
N LEU A 53 10.76 -4.67 -7.84
CA LEU A 53 9.84 -4.11 -6.85
C LEU A 53 8.58 -4.96 -6.67
N ALA A 54 8.01 -5.44 -7.78
CA ALA A 54 6.82 -6.28 -7.74
C ALA A 54 7.04 -7.57 -6.93
N GLU A 55 8.21 -8.20 -7.05
CA GLU A 55 8.56 -9.42 -6.32
C GLU A 55 8.73 -9.15 -4.82
N GLU A 56 9.44 -8.07 -4.46
CA GLU A 56 9.63 -7.67 -3.06
C GLU A 56 8.29 -7.33 -2.40
N MET A 57 7.43 -6.56 -3.09
CA MET A 57 6.12 -6.19 -2.56
C MET A 57 5.14 -7.37 -2.51
N ALA A 58 5.27 -8.36 -3.39
CA ALA A 58 4.47 -9.59 -3.33
C ALA A 58 4.84 -10.45 -2.10
N GLN A 59 6.12 -10.50 -1.73
CA GLN A 59 6.57 -11.22 -0.55
C GLN A 59 6.22 -10.48 0.75
N ALA A 60 6.57 -9.20 0.81
CA ALA A 60 6.40 -8.36 1.99
C ALA A 60 6.19 -6.90 1.55
N PRO A 61 4.93 -6.46 1.39
CA PRO A 61 4.63 -5.07 1.04
C PRO A 61 4.93 -4.16 2.23
N LEU A 62 6.17 -3.68 2.29
CA LEU A 62 6.71 -2.86 3.36
C LEU A 62 7.44 -1.65 2.75
N ALA A 63 7.22 -0.49 3.33
CA ALA A 63 7.92 0.73 2.95
C ALA A 63 8.23 1.57 4.19
N TYR A 64 9.33 2.30 4.13
CA TYR A 64 9.69 3.27 5.14
C TYR A 64 8.77 4.47 5.05
N LYS A 65 8.00 4.72 6.11
CA LYS A 65 7.00 5.81 6.22
C LYS A 65 6.01 5.86 5.05
N GLY A 66 5.83 4.74 4.34
CA GLY A 66 5.01 4.66 3.13
C GLY A 66 5.52 5.46 1.93
N ILE A 67 6.80 5.85 1.92
CA ILE A 67 7.38 6.68 0.85
C ILE A 67 8.60 6.06 0.17
N ALA A 68 9.32 5.10 0.75
CA ALA A 68 10.52 4.53 0.14
C ALA A 68 10.71 3.06 0.52
N ALA A 69 11.42 2.27 -0.29
CA ALA A 69 11.77 0.88 0.00
C ALA A 69 13.28 0.65 -0.22
N PRO A 70 13.96 -0.15 0.63
CA PRO A 70 15.39 -0.40 0.47
C PRO A 70 15.74 -1.10 -0.85
N GLY A 71 16.85 -0.72 -1.45
CA GLY A 71 17.31 -1.24 -2.73
C GLY A 71 16.66 -0.58 -3.95
N PHE A 72 15.85 0.47 -3.76
CA PHE A 72 15.22 1.24 -4.84
C PHE A 72 15.58 2.73 -4.72
N PRO A 73 16.83 3.12 -5.04
CA PRO A 73 17.30 4.49 -4.86
C PRO A 73 16.49 5.49 -5.68
N ASN A 74 16.18 6.65 -5.09
CA ASN A 74 15.36 7.71 -5.69
C ASN A 74 13.96 7.30 -6.17
N TYR A 75 13.50 6.08 -5.86
CA TYR A 75 12.12 5.67 -6.10
C TYR A 75 11.29 6.00 -4.86
N PHE A 76 10.29 6.87 -5.04
CA PHE A 76 9.40 7.28 -3.96
C PHE A 76 7.94 6.96 -4.28
N PHE A 77 7.23 6.43 -3.29
CA PHE A 77 5.78 6.24 -3.36
C PHE A 77 5.04 7.51 -2.89
N ALA A 78 4.06 7.98 -3.67
CA ALA A 78 3.12 8.97 -3.18
C ALA A 78 2.15 8.37 -2.13
N ALA A 79 1.83 7.08 -2.28
CA ALA A 79 1.05 6.29 -1.34
C ALA A 79 1.54 4.83 -1.40
N GLY A 80 2.59 4.52 -0.63
CA GLY A 80 3.15 3.18 -0.54
C GLY A 80 2.54 2.35 0.58
N PRO A 81 3.06 1.14 0.80
CA PRO A 81 2.71 0.33 1.95
C PRO A 81 2.87 1.09 3.28
N ASN A 82 1.96 0.90 4.23
CA ASN A 82 1.90 1.56 5.53
C ASN A 82 1.79 3.10 5.46
N GLY A 83 1.39 3.63 4.29
CA GLY A 83 1.37 5.06 3.99
C GLY A 83 0.02 5.75 4.18
N LEU A 84 -0.99 5.08 4.73
CA LEU A 84 -2.35 5.61 4.85
C LEU A 84 -2.89 5.56 6.29
N ALA A 85 -2.94 6.70 6.97
CA ALA A 85 -3.71 6.86 8.19
C ALA A 85 -5.20 7.02 7.83
N ILE A 86 -6.05 6.14 8.38
CA ILE A 86 -7.45 6.01 7.94
C ILE A 86 -8.43 7.04 8.54
N ASN A 87 -7.98 7.85 9.50
CA ASN A 87 -8.83 8.84 10.17
C ASN A 87 -8.82 10.23 9.48
N VAL A 88 -8.24 10.32 8.27
CA VAL A 88 -8.23 11.50 7.39
C VAL A 88 -8.43 11.06 5.94
N SER A 89 -8.60 12.01 5.03
CA SER A 89 -8.76 11.70 3.60
C SER A 89 -7.50 11.09 2.98
N TYR A 90 -7.68 10.33 1.90
CA TYR A 90 -6.58 9.83 1.07
C TYR A 90 -5.67 10.97 0.58
N PHE A 91 -6.25 12.09 0.13
CA PHE A 91 -5.50 13.25 -0.34
C PHE A 91 -4.63 13.88 0.76
N THR A 92 -5.12 13.93 2.00
CA THR A 92 -4.36 14.43 3.14
C THR A 92 -3.12 13.58 3.43
N ASN A 93 -3.21 12.25 3.25
CA ASN A 93 -2.05 11.37 3.35
C ASN A 93 -1.04 11.65 2.22
N ILE A 94 -1.51 11.71 0.96
CA ILE A 94 -0.64 11.99 -0.19
C ILE A 94 0.09 13.34 -0.03
N GLU A 95 -0.63 14.39 0.34
CA GLU A 95 -0.02 15.71 0.52
C GLU A 95 1.07 15.68 1.59
N ARG A 96 0.90 14.90 2.67
CA ARG A 96 1.93 14.71 3.68
C ARG A 96 3.13 13.93 3.11
N ASN A 97 2.89 12.87 2.36
CA ASN A 97 3.93 12.02 1.77
C ASN A 97 4.77 12.79 0.77
N VAL A 98 4.12 13.45 -0.19
CA VAL A 98 4.76 14.27 -1.21
C VAL A 98 5.52 15.44 -0.57
N ARG A 99 4.98 16.07 0.47
CA ARG A 99 5.72 17.12 1.20
C ARG A 99 7.02 16.61 1.80
N THR A 100 7.01 15.41 2.38
CA THR A 100 8.24 14.78 2.90
C THR A 100 9.23 14.47 1.77
N ILE A 101 8.75 13.90 0.66
CA ILE A 101 9.59 13.61 -0.51
C ILE A 101 10.24 14.89 -1.04
N VAL A 102 9.47 15.97 -1.21
CA VAL A 102 9.99 17.27 -1.67
C VAL A 102 11.02 17.86 -0.68
N SER A 103 10.84 17.66 0.63
CA SER A 103 11.84 18.06 1.63
C SER A 103 13.15 17.31 1.43
N LEU A 104 13.10 15.98 1.29
CA LEU A 104 14.28 15.15 1.06
C LEU A 104 15.00 15.55 -0.23
N LEU A 105 14.26 15.73 -1.34
CA LEU A 105 14.85 16.19 -2.61
C LEU A 105 15.51 17.58 -2.48
N SER A 106 14.94 18.46 -1.66
CA SER A 106 15.52 19.78 -1.38
C SER A 106 16.79 19.69 -0.53
N GLU A 107 16.83 18.78 0.44
CA GLU A 107 18.02 18.48 1.23
C GLU A 107 19.12 17.85 0.37
N MET A 108 18.78 16.86 -0.48
CA MET A 108 19.70 16.24 -1.44
C MET A 108 20.38 17.29 -2.32
N ARG A 109 19.58 18.22 -2.89
CA ARG A 109 20.10 19.31 -3.73
C ARG A 109 21.07 20.21 -2.97
N ARG A 110 20.80 20.53 -1.70
CA ARG A 110 21.70 21.37 -0.89
C ARG A 110 22.98 20.65 -0.49
N ALA A 111 22.92 19.34 -0.34
CA ALA A 111 24.03 18.49 0.05
C ALA A 111 24.83 17.93 -1.15
N ASP A 112 24.45 18.26 -2.38
CA ASP A 112 25.02 17.75 -3.63
C ASP A 112 24.98 16.19 -3.72
N ILE A 113 23.88 15.60 -3.25
CA ILE A 113 23.65 14.15 -3.29
C ILE A 113 22.76 13.82 -4.49
N ALA A 114 23.24 12.95 -5.38
CA ALA A 114 22.52 12.55 -6.59
C ALA A 114 21.47 11.45 -6.35
N ALA A 115 21.78 10.49 -5.47
CA ALA A 115 20.88 9.39 -5.16
C ALA A 115 20.92 9.03 -3.67
N ILE A 116 19.75 8.68 -3.13
CA ILE A 116 19.61 8.14 -1.79
C ILE A 116 18.81 6.85 -1.82
N ASP A 117 19.18 5.92 -0.96
CA ASP A 117 18.42 4.72 -0.64
C ASP A 117 18.12 4.69 0.85
N VAL A 118 16.94 4.20 1.24
CA VAL A 118 16.60 4.10 2.66
C VAL A 118 17.47 3.03 3.29
N ARG A 119 18.02 3.31 4.47
CA ARG A 119 18.87 2.32 5.13
C ARG A 119 18.06 1.08 5.53
N PRO A 120 18.50 -0.15 5.20
CA PRO A 120 17.74 -1.35 5.48
C PRO A 120 17.35 -1.52 6.95
N GLU A 121 18.26 -1.19 7.88
CA GLU A 121 18.02 -1.31 9.31
C GLU A 121 16.99 -0.31 9.84
N VAL A 122 16.93 0.89 9.25
CA VAL A 122 15.92 1.91 9.59
C VAL A 122 14.55 1.48 9.10
N ASN A 123 14.47 0.96 7.87
CA ASN A 123 13.22 0.41 7.32
C ASN A 123 12.73 -0.79 8.14
N ALA A 124 13.62 -1.72 8.51
CA ALA A 124 13.28 -2.90 9.30
C ALA A 124 12.77 -2.50 10.70
N ALA A 125 13.47 -1.61 11.40
CA ALA A 125 13.05 -1.12 12.71
C ALA A 125 11.69 -0.43 12.67
N TYR A 126 11.46 0.41 11.65
CA TYR A 126 10.18 1.07 11.44
C TYR A 126 9.03 0.07 11.27
N ASN A 127 9.18 -0.90 10.35
CA ASN A 127 8.11 -1.85 10.05
C ASN A 127 7.87 -2.84 11.21
N ALA A 128 8.90 -3.22 11.97
CA ALA A 128 8.73 -4.03 13.18
C ALA A 128 7.87 -3.31 14.23
N GLN A 129 8.12 -2.01 14.47
CA GLN A 129 7.31 -1.21 15.38
C GLN A 129 5.84 -1.08 14.92
N LEU A 130 5.60 -1.02 13.60
CA LEU A 130 4.23 -1.01 13.08
C LEU A 130 3.55 -2.36 13.27
N ALA A 131 4.24 -3.46 12.98
CA ALA A 131 3.72 -4.82 13.13
C ALA A 131 3.14 -5.07 14.54
N GLU A 132 3.85 -4.63 15.59
CA GLU A 132 3.39 -4.73 16.99
C GLU A 132 2.10 -3.95 17.30
N ARG A 133 1.73 -2.99 16.45
CA ARG A 133 0.55 -2.15 16.62
C ARG A 133 -0.65 -2.65 15.82
N PHE A 134 -0.42 -3.34 14.70
CA PHE A 134 -1.48 -3.72 13.76
C PHE A 134 -2.59 -4.55 14.41
N GLU A 135 -2.24 -5.54 15.23
CA GLU A 135 -3.20 -6.42 15.91
C GLU A 135 -4.17 -5.67 16.85
N ARG A 136 -3.83 -4.44 17.25
CA ARG A 136 -4.68 -3.60 18.12
C ARG A 136 -5.83 -2.93 17.38
N TYR A 137 -5.84 -3.01 16.04
CA TYR A 137 -6.84 -2.36 15.19
C TYR A 137 -7.77 -3.38 14.53
N SER A 138 -8.98 -2.95 14.17
CA SER A 138 -9.99 -3.84 13.58
C SER A 138 -9.52 -4.50 12.28
N TRP A 139 -8.73 -3.81 11.46
CA TRP A 139 -8.14 -4.36 10.23
C TRP A 139 -6.93 -5.28 10.45
N GLY A 140 -6.38 -5.33 11.67
CA GLY A 140 -5.42 -6.35 12.09
C GLY A 140 -6.09 -7.59 12.68
N SER A 141 -7.41 -7.57 12.90
CA SER A 141 -8.15 -8.73 13.41
C SER A 141 -8.18 -9.85 12.36
N SER A 142 -7.93 -11.08 12.80
CA SER A 142 -8.04 -12.28 11.95
C SER A 142 -9.46 -12.51 11.42
N SER A 143 -10.49 -11.93 12.05
CA SER A 143 -11.88 -11.99 11.61
C SER A 143 -12.26 -10.88 10.61
N CYS A 144 -11.41 -9.89 10.38
CA CYS A 144 -11.66 -8.83 9.41
C CYS A 144 -11.21 -9.27 8.02
N ASN A 145 -12.16 -9.59 7.16
CA ASN A 145 -11.89 -9.85 5.74
C ASN A 145 -12.06 -8.54 4.97
N SER A 146 -10.95 -7.97 4.48
CA SER A 146 -10.95 -6.70 3.75
C SER A 146 -10.04 -6.79 2.52
N TYR A 147 -10.29 -5.95 1.51
CA TYR A 147 -9.45 -5.89 0.31
C TYR A 147 -8.04 -5.36 0.58
N TYR A 148 -7.79 -4.85 1.79
CA TYR A 148 -6.45 -4.49 2.25
C TYR A 148 -5.67 -5.67 2.78
N ARG A 149 -6.22 -6.87 2.91
CA ARG A 149 -5.56 -7.96 3.65
C ARG A 149 -4.74 -8.87 2.72
N THR A 150 -3.49 -9.13 3.07
CA THR A 150 -2.66 -10.18 2.44
C THR A 150 -3.04 -11.56 2.97
N GLU A 151 -2.59 -12.63 2.29
CA GLU A 151 -2.77 -14.01 2.76
C GLU A 151 -2.21 -14.25 4.17
N THR A 152 -1.14 -13.53 4.53
CA THR A 152 -0.51 -13.56 5.87
C THR A 152 -1.25 -12.74 6.92
N GLY A 153 -2.32 -12.04 6.54
CA GLY A 153 -3.18 -11.26 7.44
C GLY A 153 -2.72 -9.83 7.71
N HIS A 154 -1.68 -9.35 7.03
CA HIS A 154 -1.22 -7.98 7.12
C HIS A 154 -2.10 -7.06 6.27
N ALA A 155 -2.38 -5.84 6.74
CA ALA A 155 -3.13 -4.82 6.00
C ALA A 155 -2.17 -3.75 5.45
N PRO A 156 -1.44 -4.03 4.37
CA PRO A 156 -0.12 -3.47 4.15
C PRO A 156 -0.16 -2.04 3.64
N PHE A 157 -1.30 -1.45 3.34
CA PHE A 157 -1.41 -0.02 3.00
C PHE A 157 -1.65 0.85 4.22
N LEU A 158 -2.19 0.28 5.30
CA LEU A 158 -2.75 1.07 6.39
C LEU A 158 -1.67 1.38 7.42
N PHE A 159 -1.60 2.61 7.87
CA PHE A 159 -0.77 2.97 9.00
C PHE A 159 -1.53 2.63 10.30
N PRO A 160 -0.95 1.84 11.23
CA PRO A 160 -1.60 1.46 12.49
C PRO A 160 -1.55 2.60 13.52
N GLY A 161 -2.22 3.71 13.23
CA GLY A 161 -2.23 4.92 14.05
C GLY A 161 -3.08 6.04 13.47
N GLY A 162 -3.22 7.12 14.24
CA GLY A 162 -3.89 8.33 13.76
C GLY A 162 -2.95 9.22 12.93
N PHE A 163 -3.51 10.04 12.06
CA PHE A 163 -2.76 10.96 11.20
C PHE A 163 -1.83 11.91 11.96
N LYS A 164 -2.13 12.26 13.22
CA LYS A 164 -1.23 13.07 14.05
C LYS A 164 0.11 12.37 14.31
N ASP A 165 0.09 11.06 14.57
CA ASP A 165 1.32 10.29 14.78
C ASP A 165 2.05 10.07 13.45
N TYR A 166 1.29 9.79 12.39
CA TYR A 166 1.82 9.68 11.03
C TYR A 166 2.55 10.97 10.60
N ALA A 167 1.92 12.12 10.80
CA ALA A 167 2.48 13.44 10.55
C ALA A 167 3.81 13.67 11.29
N LYS A 168 3.90 13.29 12.58
CA LYS A 168 5.13 13.43 13.37
C LYS A 168 6.26 12.57 12.81
N LEU A 169 5.98 11.34 12.39
CA LEU A 169 6.98 10.47 11.76
C LEU A 169 7.53 11.10 10.47
N HIS A 170 6.66 11.73 9.69
CA HIS A 170 7.03 12.44 8.47
C HIS A 170 7.82 13.73 8.73
N GLU A 171 7.49 14.47 9.79
CA GLU A 171 8.22 15.67 10.23
C GLU A 171 9.61 15.34 10.76
N ALA A 172 9.79 14.15 11.35
CA ALA A 172 11.09 13.65 11.80
C ALA A 172 11.91 12.97 10.68
N CYS A 173 11.38 12.87 9.46
CA CYS A 173 12.11 12.28 8.33
C CYS A 173 13.19 13.24 7.83
N SER A 174 14.39 12.73 7.58
CA SER A 174 15.51 13.52 7.06
C SER A 174 16.49 12.65 6.27
N LEU A 175 17.47 13.27 5.61
CA LEU A 175 18.56 12.53 4.97
C LEU A 175 19.31 11.57 5.92
N ALA A 176 19.27 11.84 7.23
CA ALA A 176 19.85 10.96 8.22
C ALA A 176 19.11 9.62 8.37
N ASP A 177 18.02 9.36 7.64
CA ASP A 177 17.36 8.04 7.53
C ASP A 177 17.85 7.23 6.31
N PHE A 178 18.60 7.88 5.42
CA PHE A 178 19.02 7.35 4.14
C PHE A 178 20.53 7.21 4.06
N GLN A 179 21.01 6.53 3.01
CA GLN A 179 22.42 6.47 2.63
C GLN A 179 22.57 6.94 1.18
N PRO A 180 23.64 7.69 0.84
CA PRO A 180 24.00 7.94 -0.54
C PRO A 180 24.35 6.63 -1.27
N VAL A 181 24.03 6.55 -2.56
CA VAL A 181 24.36 5.39 -3.42
C VAL A 181 25.02 5.86 -4.71
#